data_AF-A0A4R8ZUX4-F1
#
_entry.id   AF-A0A4R8ZUX4-F1
#
_cell.length_a   1.000
_cell.length_b   1.000
_cell.length_c   1.000
_cell.angle_alpha   90.00
_cell.angle_beta   90.00
_cell.angle_gamma   90.00
#
_symmetry.space_group_name_H-M   'P 1'
#
loop_
_entity.id
_entity.type
_entity.pdbx_description
1 polymer ?
#
loop_
_entity_poly.entity_id
_entity_poly.type
_entity_poly.pdbx_seq_one_letter_code
_entity_poly.pdbx_strand_id
1 'polypeptide(L)' 'MVDTRTPDPNDPVVHLVALRVVAEARRDLDDREYFHVLQARALGVSWEGIASALGVSRQAVHRRFRSRIAGDALAGS' A
#
# COMPACT_ATOMS: atom_id res chain seq x y z
N MET A 1 -28.24 -23.75 -16.88
CA MET A 1 -28.62 -22.38 -17.27
C MET A 1 -27.87 -21.46 -16.32
N VAL A 2 -26.69 -20.98 -16.71
CA VAL A 2 -25.96 -19.98 -15.92
C VAL A 2 -26.81 -18.71 -15.99
N ASP A 3 -27.31 -18.25 -14.85
CA ASP A 3 -28.07 -17.00 -14.77
C ASP A 3 -27.08 -15.85 -15.02
N THR A 4 -27.05 -15.34 -16.26
CA THR A 4 -26.29 -14.15 -16.65
C THR A 4 -27.12 -12.89 -16.39
N ARG A 5 -27.68 -12.71 -15.20
CA ARG A 5 -27.99 -11.35 -14.78
C ARG A 5 -26.68 -10.63 -14.61
N THR A 6 -26.35 -9.79 -15.59
CA THR A 6 -25.38 -8.71 -15.40
C THR A 6 -25.77 -8.01 -14.09
N PRO A 7 -24.88 -7.99 -13.09
CA PRO A 7 -25.16 -7.32 -11.82
C PRO A 7 -25.59 -5.89 -12.13
N ASP A 8 -26.65 -5.42 -11.49
CA ASP A 8 -27.06 -4.02 -11.63
C ASP A 8 -25.87 -3.14 -11.19
N PRO A 9 -25.36 -2.26 -12.06
CA PRO A 9 -24.22 -1.42 -11.71
C PRO A 9 -24.53 -0.43 -10.57
N ASN A 10 -25.80 -0.23 -10.23
CA ASN A 10 -26.23 0.56 -9.08
C ASN A 10 -26.51 -0.28 -7.82
N ASP A 11 -26.27 -1.60 -7.84
CA ASP A 11 -26.41 -2.44 -6.65
C ASP A 11 -25.35 -2.06 -5.60
N PRO A 12 -25.75 -1.62 -4.38
CA PRO A 12 -24.81 -1.32 -3.32
C PRO A 12 -23.86 -2.49 -2.98
N VAL A 13 -24.31 -3.74 -3.12
CA VAL A 13 -23.49 -4.93 -2.85
C VAL A 13 -22.31 -5.03 -3.82
N VAL A 14 -22.52 -4.75 -5.11
CA VAL A 14 -21.44 -4.73 -6.12
C VAL A 14 -20.38 -3.69 -5.77
N HIS A 15 -20.79 -2.51 -5.33
CA HIS A 15 -19.87 -1.46 -4.90
C HIS A 15 -19.10 -1.84 -3.63
N LEU A 16 -19.74 -2.48 -2.65
CA LEU A 16 -19.06 -2.95 -1.43
C LEU A 16 -18.00 -4.02 -1.74
N VAL A 17 -18.31 -4.96 -2.64
CA VAL A 17 -17.34 -5.96 -3.11
C VAL A 17 -16.17 -5.28 -3.82
N ALA A 18 -16.44 -4.35 -4.73
CA ALA A 18 -15.39 -3.59 -5.43
C ALA A 18 -14.48 -2.82 -4.45
N LEU A 19 -15.06 -2.18 -3.43
CA LEU A 19 -14.29 -1.47 -2.39
C LEU A 19 -13.40 -2.42 -1.59
N ARG A 20 -13.86 -3.64 -1.30
CA ARG A 20 -13.05 -4.66 -0.64
C ARG A 20 -11.85 -5.07 -1.51
N VAL A 21 -12.08 -5.31 -2.80
CA VAL A 21 -11.00 -5.63 -3.75
C VAL A 21 -9.99 -4.48 -3.84
N VAL A 22 -10.47 -3.23 -3.93
CA VAL A 22 -9.60 -2.06 -3.91
C VAL A 22 -8.82 -1.96 -2.59
N ALA A 23 -9.44 -2.27 -1.46
CA ALA A 23 -8.75 -2.26 -0.17
C ALA A 23 -7.66 -3.33 -0.08
N GLU A 24 -7.91 -4.53 -0.61
CA GLU A 24 -6.92 -5.60 -0.71
C GLU A 24 -5.76 -5.18 -1.63
N ALA A 25 -6.06 -4.64 -2.83
CA ALA A 25 -5.04 -4.13 -3.74
C ALA A 25 -4.20 -2.99 -3.14
N ARG A 26 -4.80 -2.11 -2.33
CA ARG A 26 -4.07 -1.06 -1.62
C ARG A 26 -3.09 -1.63 -0.59
N ARG A 27 -3.48 -2.67 0.14
CA ARG A 27 -2.58 -3.35 1.10
C ARG A 27 -1.39 -3.99 0.37
N ASP A 28 -1.65 -4.67 -0.75
CA ASP A 28 -0.58 -5.27 -1.56
C ASP A 28 0.38 -4.22 -2.11
N LEU A 29 -0.14 -3.06 -2.55
CA LEU A 29 0.69 -1.94 -2.98
C LEU A 29 1.48 -1.34 -1.81
N ASP A 30 0.88 -1.19 -0.63
CA ASP A 30 1.57 -0.71 0.57
C ASP A 30 2.74 -1.62 0.97
N ASP A 31 2.57 -2.94 0.85
CA ASP A 31 3.60 -3.93 1.16
C ASP A 31 4.75 -3.89 0.15
N ARG A 32 4.43 -3.77 -1.15
CA ARG A 32 5.44 -3.62 -2.21
C ARG A 32 6.20 -2.30 -2.09
N GLU A 33 5.50 -1.20 -1.83
CA GLU A 33 6.10 0.10 -1.59
C GLU A 33 7.10 0.01 -0.43
N TYR A 34 6.68 -0.62 0.68
CA TYR A 34 7.53 -0.82 1.83
C TYR A 34 8.77 -1.66 1.53
N PHE A 35 8.61 -2.79 0.83
CA PHE A 35 9.72 -3.62 0.39
C PHE A 35 10.75 -2.81 -0.40
N HIS A 36 10.30 -2.02 -1.39
CA HIS A 36 11.19 -1.20 -2.20
C HIS A 36 11.87 -0.07 -1.40
N VAL A 37 11.18 0.52 -0.42
CA VAL A 37 11.79 1.50 0.50
C VAL A 37 12.90 0.86 1.32
N LEU A 38 12.69 -0.34 1.87
CA LEU A 38 13.73 -1.08 2.60
C LEU A 38 14.94 -1.38 1.71
N GLN A 39 14.72 -1.87 0.49
CA GLN A 39 15.80 -2.14 -0.45
C GLN A 39 16.56 -0.86 -0.84
N ALA A 40 15.86 0.23 -1.14
CA ALA A 40 16.50 1.52 -1.45
C ALA A 40 17.33 2.04 -0.26
N ARG A 41 16.82 1.89 0.97
CA ARG A 41 17.57 2.25 2.18
C ARG A 41 18.80 1.37 2.39
N ALA A 42 18.70 0.07 2.11
CA ALA A 42 19.84 -0.86 2.17
C ALA A 42 20.92 -0.51 1.14
N LEU A 43 20.53 0.02 -0.02
CA LEU A 43 21.43 0.52 -1.06
C LEU A 43 21.99 1.94 -0.77
N GLY A 44 21.67 2.52 0.40
CA GLY A 44 22.18 3.84 0.81
C GLY A 44 21.43 5.03 0.21
N VAL A 45 20.31 4.82 -0.49
CA VAL A 45 19.50 5.91 -1.05
C VAL A 45 18.97 6.80 0.09
N SER A 46 19.07 8.12 -0.11
CA SER A 46 18.59 9.10 0.88
C SER A 46 17.05 9.10 0.96
N TRP A 47 16.52 9.46 2.13
CA TRP A 47 15.07 9.63 2.31
C TRP A 47 14.45 10.67 1.38
N GLU A 48 15.22 11.67 0.98
CA GLU A 48 14.79 12.67 0.00
C GLU A 48 14.67 12.07 -1.40
N GLY A 49 15.63 11.23 -1.82
CA GLY A 49 15.54 10.51 -3.10
C GLY A 49 14.33 9.58 -3.15
N ILE A 50 14.05 8.87 -2.06
CA ILE A 50 12.86 8.02 -1.93
C ILE A 50 11.58 8.86 -1.99
N ALA A 51 11.53 9.98 -1.28
CA ALA A 51 10.37 10.87 -1.28
C ALA A 51 10.08 11.47 -2.65
N SER A 52 11.13 11.87 -3.37
CA SER A 52 11.03 12.33 -4.76
C SER A 52 10.44 11.24 -5.67
N ALA A 53 10.93 9.99 -5.57
CA ALA A 53 10.41 8.87 -6.35
C ALA A 53 8.94 8.53 -6.04
N LEU A 54 8.51 8.72 -4.79
CA LEU A 54 7.13 8.48 -4.35
C LEU A 54 6.19 9.69 -4.58
N GLY A 55 6.71 10.83 -5.06
CA GLY A 55 5.91 12.05 -5.28
C GLY A 55 5.35 12.68 -4.00
N VAL A 56 6.00 12.43 -2.86
CA VAL A 56 5.57 12.92 -1.54
C VAL A 56 6.68 13.71 -0.85
N SER A 57 6.33 14.42 0.23
CA SER A 57 7.34 15.13 1.00
C SER A 57 8.21 14.18 1.83
N ARG A 58 9.47 14.57 2.08
CA ARG A 58 10.39 13.84 2.97
C ARG A 58 9.79 13.58 4.36
N GLN A 59 9.02 14.54 4.89
CA GLN A 59 8.35 14.40 6.18
C GLN A 59 7.25 13.34 6.17
N ALA A 60 6.50 13.23 5.06
CA ALA A 60 5.47 12.21 4.89
C ALA A 60 6.08 10.80 4.87
N VAL A 61 7.16 10.60 4.11
CA VAL A 61 7.90 9.32 4.06
C VAL A 61 8.47 8.97 5.44
N HIS A 62 9.14 9.91 6.11
CA HIS A 62 9.68 9.67 7.45
C HIS A 62 8.60 9.25 8.44
N ARG A 63 7.43 9.91 8.45
CA ARG A 63 6.33 9.58 9.35
C ARG A 63 5.77 8.19 9.06
N ARG A 64 5.50 7.88 7.78
CA ARG A 64 4.90 6.61 7.35
C ARG A 64 5.81 5.41 7.64
N PHE A 65 7.09 5.51 7.29
CA PHE A 65 7.99 4.36 7.34
C PHE A 65 8.70 4.17 8.67
N ARG A 66 8.99 5.23 9.44
CA ARG A 66 9.61 5.07 10.76
C ARG A 66 8.74 4.26 11.70
N SER A 67 7.42 4.48 11.68
CA SER A 67 6.48 3.74 12.52
C SER A 67 6.41 2.26 12.13
N ARG A 68 6.47 1.97 10.82
CA ARG A 68 6.35 0.61 10.30
C ARG A 68 7.62 -0.22 10.56
N ILE A 69 8.80 0.36 10.30
CA ILE A 69 10.09 -0.28 10.59
C ILE A 69 10.24 -0.57 12.09
N ALA A 70 9.81 0.36 12.95
CA ALA A 70 9.84 0.14 14.40
C ALA A 70 8.89 -0.99 14.84
N GLY A 71 7.72 -1.12 14.20
CA GLY A 71 6.79 -2.22 14.45
C GLY A 71 7.36 -3.58 14.03
N ASP A 72 7.98 -3.66 12.85
CA ASP A 72 8.58 -4.91 12.34
C ASP A 72 9.76 -5.38 13.19
N ALA A 73 10.60 -4.46 13.67
CA ALA A 73 11.71 -4.78 14.56
C ALA A 73 11.24 -5.38 15.90
N LEU A 74 10.02 -5.06 16.34
CA LEU A 74 9.41 -5.61 17.55
C LEU A 74 8.66 -6.93 17.30
N ALA A 75 8.16 -7.15 16.08
CA ALA A 75 7.44 -8.37 15.70
C ALA A 75 8.35 -9.54 15.28
N GLY A 76 9.60 -9.25 14.90
CA GLY A 76 10.61 -10.25 14.52
C GLY A 76 11.53 -10.74 15.65
N SER A 77 11.24 -10.36 16.91
CA SER A 77 11.96 -10.82 18.11
C SER A 77 11.12 -11.79 18.94
#